data_AF-A0A7Y7RXG6-F1
#
_entry.id   AF-A0A7Y7RXG6-F1
#
_cell.length_a   1.000
_cell.length_b   1.000
_cell.length_c   1.000
_cell.angle_alpha   90.00
_cell.angle_beta   90.00
_cell.angle_gamma   90.00
#
_symmetry.space_group_name_H-M   'P 1'
#
loop_
_entity.id
_entity.type
_entity.pdbx_description
1 polymer ?
#
loop_
_entity_poly.entity_id
_entity_poly.type
_entity_poly.pdbx_seq_one_letter_code
_entity_poly.pdbx_strand_id
1 'polypeptide(L)'
;MIWLKRFFMAVGVLSLLIALVVVAFMRFNESQVHVLSEYPNAHWRGGADGGQYIEITKSEPPYYFLQVRHENGELWDEGWLKFGEDDSEPLTANSVVAFSGEGVIYLQQRKVLSPIKSVAK
;
A
#
# COMPACT_ATOMS: atom_id res chain seq x y z
N MET A 1 14.65 -27.74 -45.16
CA MET A 1 15.05 -27.66 -43.73
C MET A 1 15.37 -26.22 -43.25
N ILE A 2 16.09 -25.40 -44.02
CA ILE A 2 16.42 -24.00 -43.63
C ILE A 2 15.20 -23.09 -43.47
N TRP A 3 14.19 -23.25 -44.32
CA TRP A 3 12.95 -22.47 -44.25
C TRP A 3 12.16 -22.70 -42.95
N LEU A 4 12.07 -23.94 -42.51
CA LEU A 4 11.40 -24.31 -41.26
C LEU A 4 12.14 -23.75 -40.02
N LYS A 5 13.48 -23.77 -40.04
CA LYS A 5 14.30 -23.17 -38.97
C LYS A 5 14.10 -21.66 -38.88
N ARG A 6 14.08 -20.96 -40.02
CA ARG A 6 13.84 -19.51 -40.09
C ARG A 6 12.44 -19.15 -39.60
N PHE A 7 11.44 -19.96 -39.94
CA PHE A 7 10.08 -19.78 -39.46
C PHE A 7 9.98 -19.90 -37.93
N PHE A 8 10.52 -20.96 -37.32
CA PHE A 8 10.51 -21.09 -35.85
C PHE A 8 11.30 -20.00 -35.14
N MET A 9 12.40 -19.54 -35.74
CA MET A 9 13.19 -18.43 -35.18
C MET A 9 12.40 -17.11 -35.20
N ALA A 10 11.68 -16.84 -36.29
CA ALA A 10 10.82 -15.66 -36.39
C ALA A 10 9.65 -15.71 -35.39
N VAL A 11 9.00 -16.87 -35.24
CA VAL A 11 7.93 -17.06 -34.25
C VAL A 11 8.46 -16.91 -32.82
N GLY A 12 9.64 -17.47 -32.53
CA GLY A 12 10.29 -17.33 -31.23
C GLY A 12 10.59 -15.87 -30.89
N VAL A 13 11.21 -15.14 -31.82
CA VAL A 13 11.49 -13.70 -31.64
C VAL A 13 10.20 -12.91 -31.45
N LEU A 14 9.18 -13.18 -32.26
CA LEU A 14 7.88 -12.52 -32.16
C LEU A 14 7.20 -12.78 -30.81
N SER A 15 7.24 -14.01 -30.31
CA SER A 15 6.69 -14.36 -29.00
C SER A 15 7.39 -13.64 -27.86
N LEU A 16 8.72 -13.48 -27.95
CA LEU A 16 9.52 -12.77 -26.95
C LEU A 16 9.23 -11.26 -26.95
N LEU A 17 9.02 -10.68 -28.14
CA LEU A 17 8.58 -9.29 -28.29
C LEU A 17 7.18 -9.07 -27.71
N ILE A 18 6.23 -9.98 -27.98
CA ILE A 18 4.88 -9.91 -27.40
C ILE A 18 4.94 -9.99 -25.87
N ALA A 19 5.73 -10.91 -25.31
CA ALA A 19 5.90 -11.02 -23.86
C ALA A 19 6.46 -9.73 -23.24
N LEU A 20 7.46 -9.10 -23.88
CA LEU A 20 8.01 -7.82 -23.46
C LEU A 20 6.95 -6.70 -23.48
N VAL A 21 6.12 -6.64 -24.53
CA VAL A 21 5.05 -5.66 -24.63
C VAL A 21 4.01 -5.88 -23.53
N VAL A 22 3.61 -7.13 -23.26
CA VAL A 22 2.66 -7.46 -22.18
C VAL A 22 3.21 -7.02 -20.81
N VAL A 23 4.47 -7.35 -20.52
CA VAL A 23 5.11 -6.95 -19.25
C VAL A 23 5.21 -5.43 -19.14
N ALA A 24 5.56 -4.73 -20.22
CA ALA A 24 5.60 -3.28 -20.23
C ALA A 24 4.22 -2.67 -19.96
N PHE A 25 3.17 -3.17 -20.61
CA PHE A 25 1.79 -2.71 -20.39
C PHE A 25 1.30 -2.96 -18.97
N MET A 26 1.62 -4.10 -18.37
CA MET A 26 1.24 -4.39 -16.98
C MET A 26 1.88 -3.39 -15.99
N ARG A 27 3.16 -3.03 -16.18
CA ARG A 27 3.86 -2.09 -15.30
C ARG A 27 3.35 -0.65 -15.40
N PHE A 28 2.84 -0.24 -16.57
CA PHE A 28 2.31 1.12 -16.74
C PHE A 28 0.95 1.33 -16.06
N ASN A 29 0.23 0.26 -15.72
CA ASN A 29 -1.07 0.38 -15.05
C ASN A 29 -0.97 0.56 -13.53
N GLU A 30 0.21 0.42 -12.94
CA GLU A 30 0.43 0.50 -11.49
C GLU A 30 0.56 1.94 -10.95
N SER A 31 0.62 2.95 -11.80
CA SER A 31 0.99 4.32 -11.38
C SER A 31 -0.15 5.33 -11.44
N GLN A 32 -1.40 4.93 -11.15
CA GLN A 32 -2.36 5.95 -10.73
C GLN A 32 -1.87 6.51 -9.40
N VAL A 33 -1.65 7.83 -9.35
CA VAL A 33 -1.39 8.49 -8.07
C VAL A 33 -2.69 8.40 -7.30
N HIS A 34 -2.78 7.42 -6.40
CA HIS A 34 -3.94 7.23 -5.55
C HIS A 34 -3.92 8.38 -4.53
N VAL A 35 -4.52 9.52 -4.90
CA VAL A 35 -4.73 10.67 -4.03
C VAL A 35 -6.21 10.77 -3.75
N LEU A 36 -6.57 10.77 -2.47
CA LEU A 36 -7.93 11.02 -2.06
C LEU A 36 -8.11 12.53 -1.89
N SER A 37 -8.82 13.18 -2.81
CA SER A 37 -8.90 14.64 -2.89
C SER A 37 -9.44 15.30 -1.61
N GLU A 38 -10.34 14.61 -0.91
CA GLU A 38 -10.93 15.08 0.35
C GLU A 38 -9.98 14.92 1.54
N TYR A 39 -8.97 14.04 1.41
CA TYR A 39 -8.01 13.69 2.47
C TYR A 39 -6.58 13.78 1.92
N PRO A 40 -6.05 14.99 1.71
CA PRO A 40 -4.76 15.18 1.03
C PRO A 40 -3.56 14.63 1.81
N ASN A 41 -3.70 14.39 3.11
CA ASN A 41 -2.65 13.78 3.94
C ASN A 41 -2.78 12.25 4.04
N ALA A 42 -3.82 11.66 3.44
CA ALA A 42 -3.99 10.22 3.43
C ALA A 42 -3.09 9.58 2.37
N HIS A 43 -2.34 8.57 2.79
CA HIS A 43 -1.40 7.87 1.92
C HIS A 43 -1.95 6.50 1.54
N TRP A 44 -1.92 6.20 0.25
CA TRP A 44 -2.30 4.89 -0.27
C TRP A 44 -1.32 3.79 0.17
N ARG A 45 -1.87 2.69 0.67
CA ARG A 45 -1.18 1.43 0.96
C ARG A 45 -1.97 0.28 0.36
N GLY A 46 -1.39 -0.33 -0.67
CA GLY A 46 -2.04 -1.37 -1.45
C GLY A 46 -1.21 -1.78 -2.66
N GLY A 47 -1.69 -2.79 -3.36
CA GLY A 47 -1.13 -3.26 -4.62
C GLY A 47 -2.21 -3.34 -5.71
N ALA A 48 -1.94 -4.14 -6.73
CA ALA A 48 -2.88 -4.34 -7.85
C ALA A 48 -4.21 -4.97 -7.44
N ASP A 49 -4.23 -5.73 -6.33
CA ASP A 49 -5.42 -6.43 -5.82
C ASP A 49 -6.26 -5.55 -4.86
N GLY A 50 -5.93 -4.26 -4.75
CA GLY A 50 -6.61 -3.30 -3.90
C GLY A 50 -5.73 -2.80 -2.74
N GLY A 51 -6.32 -1.91 -1.95
CA GLY A 51 -5.63 -1.22 -0.88
C GLY A 51 -6.54 -0.33 -0.06
N GLN A 52 -5.89 0.53 0.72
CA GLN A 52 -6.53 1.42 1.66
C GLN A 52 -5.72 2.70 1.82
N TYR A 53 -6.39 3.76 2.22
CA TYR A 53 -5.76 5.01 2.59
C TYR A 53 -5.49 5.05 4.09
N ILE A 54 -4.31 5.53 4.47
CA ILE A 54 -3.89 5.63 5.86
C ILE A 54 -3.48 7.08 6.13
N GLU A 55 -4.08 7.66 7.17
CA GLU A 55 -3.79 9.02 7.62
C GLU A 55 -3.52 9.03 9.12
N ILE A 56 -2.50 9.78 9.54
CA ILE A 56 -2.25 10.10 10.95
C ILE A 56 -2.86 11.48 11.19
N THR A 57 -4.01 11.55 11.87
CA THR A 57 -4.72 12.83 12.07
C THR A 57 -4.28 13.56 13.34
N LYS A 58 -3.76 12.81 14.34
CA LYS A 58 -3.22 13.37 15.58
C LYS A 58 -1.93 12.68 15.97
N SER A 59 -0.99 13.45 16.52
CA SER A 59 0.32 12.99 16.95
C SER A 59 0.65 13.58 18.31
N GLU A 60 0.69 12.71 19.32
CA GLU A 60 1.10 13.01 20.70
C GLU A 60 2.12 11.95 21.12
N PRO A 61 3.40 12.03 20.64
CA PRO A 61 4.39 10.97 20.86
C PRO A 61 4.42 10.51 22.33
N PRO A 62 4.40 9.19 22.61
CA PRO A 62 4.49 8.07 21.67
C PRO A 62 3.14 7.59 21.11
N TYR A 63 2.04 8.34 21.29
CA TYR A 63 0.69 8.01 20.85
C TYR A 63 0.31 8.72 19.55
N TYR A 64 -0.32 8.00 18.63
CA TYR A 64 -0.75 8.51 17.33
C TYR A 64 -2.17 8.04 17.06
N PHE A 65 -3.01 8.93 16.52
CA PHE A 65 -4.36 8.58 16.09
C PHE A 65 -4.35 8.36 14.57
N LEU A 66 -4.78 7.18 14.15
CA LEU A 66 -4.84 6.80 12.75
C LEU A 66 -6.27 6.63 12.29
N GLN A 67 -6.50 7.02 11.04
CA GLN A 67 -7.70 6.68 10.29
C GLN A 67 -7.31 5.86 9.07
N VAL A 68 -8.05 4.78 8.86
CA VAL A 68 -7.94 3.90 7.69
C VAL A 68 -9.21 4.04 6.89
N ARG A 69 -9.07 4.26 5.58
CA ARG A 69 -10.19 4.47 4.65
C ARG A 69 -10.11 3.51 3.49
N HIS A 70 -11.27 3.12 2.99
CA HIS A 70 -11.40 2.36 1.75
C HIS A 70 -10.98 3.22 0.54
N GLU A 71 -10.84 2.57 -0.62
CA GLU A 71 -10.50 3.24 -1.88
C GLU A 71 -11.53 4.32 -2.29
N ASN A 72 -12.80 4.12 -1.91
CA ASN A 72 -13.87 5.11 -2.11
C ASN A 72 -13.82 6.29 -1.12
N GLY A 73 -12.89 6.28 -0.15
CA GLY A 73 -12.72 7.31 0.88
C GLY A 73 -13.57 7.12 2.14
N GLU A 74 -14.46 6.13 2.18
CA GLU A 74 -15.25 5.81 3.36
C GLU A 74 -14.33 5.36 4.50
N LEU A 75 -14.66 5.78 5.73
CA LEU A 75 -13.94 5.38 6.92
C LEU A 75 -14.13 3.88 7.15
N TRP A 76 -13.03 3.15 7.23
CA TRP A 76 -13.01 1.73 7.55
C TRP A 76 -12.77 1.53 9.05
N ASP A 77 -11.70 2.10 9.59
CA ASP A 77 -11.34 1.93 11.01
C ASP A 77 -10.55 3.15 11.51
N GLU A 78 -10.54 3.37 12.82
CA GLU A 78 -9.76 4.42 13.47
C GLU A 78 -9.36 4.06 14.90
N GLY A 79 -8.24 4.61 15.36
CA GLY A 79 -7.83 4.37 16.73
C GLY A 79 -6.49 4.95 17.13
N TRP A 80 -6.27 4.97 18.44
CA TRP A 80 -4.99 5.31 19.04
C TRP A 80 -4.05 4.11 19.02
N LEU A 81 -2.81 4.36 18.62
CA LEU A 81 -1.73 3.39 18.71
C LEU A 81 -0.51 4.02 19.38
N LYS A 82 0.26 3.18 20.07
CA LYS A 82 1.55 3.58 20.63
C LYS A 82 2.68 3.10 19.73
N PHE A 83 3.49 4.02 19.23
CA PHE A 83 4.69 3.73 18.47
C PHE A 83 5.91 4.33 19.17
N GLY A 84 6.92 3.48 19.35
CA GLY A 84 8.18 3.85 19.97
C GLY A 84 8.12 4.21 21.47
N GLU A 85 9.18 4.86 21.92
CA GLU A 85 9.35 5.48 23.25
C GLU A 85 9.44 7.00 23.08
N ASP A 86 9.46 7.76 24.18
CA ASP A 86 9.34 9.23 24.17
C ASP A 86 10.38 9.96 23.29
N ASP A 87 11.50 9.30 22.94
CA ASP A 87 12.63 9.86 22.16
C ASP A 87 12.82 9.17 20.79
N SER A 88 11.83 8.42 20.32
CA SER A 88 11.89 7.73 19.02
C SER A 88 11.41 8.60 17.86
N GLU A 89 11.84 8.29 16.63
CA GLU A 89 11.36 8.98 15.44
C GLU A 89 9.83 8.90 15.33
N PRO A 90 9.17 9.99 14.89
CA PRO A 90 7.72 10.03 14.83
C PRO A 90 7.18 9.01 13.82
N LEU A 91 6.05 8.40 14.16
CA LEU A 91 5.34 7.55 13.21
C LEU A 91 4.93 8.37 11.98
N THR A 92 5.25 7.85 10.80
CA THR A 92 4.78 8.43 9.53
C THR A 92 3.90 7.42 8.81
N ALA A 93 2.95 7.88 7.99
CA ALA A 93 2.12 6.98 7.19
C ALA A 93 2.96 6.08 6.25
N ASN A 94 4.19 6.50 5.89
CA ASN A 94 5.18 5.73 5.13
C ASN A 94 5.75 4.51 5.88
N SER A 95 5.71 4.53 7.21
CA SER A 95 6.16 3.39 8.02
C SER A 95 5.14 2.25 8.08
N VAL A 96 3.88 2.52 7.70
CA VAL A 96 2.78 1.54 7.71
C VAL A 96 2.79 0.72 6.43
N VAL A 97 2.83 -0.61 6.57
CA VAL A 97 2.81 -1.58 5.46
C VAL A 97 1.39 -2.02 5.16
N ALA A 98 0.65 -2.41 6.19
CA ALA A 98 -0.69 -2.97 6.03
C ALA A 98 -1.52 -2.76 7.29
N PHE A 99 -2.84 -2.81 7.10
CA PHE A 99 -3.82 -2.86 8.17
C PHE A 99 -4.53 -4.20 8.05
N SER A 100 -4.50 -4.99 9.11
CA SER A 100 -5.49 -6.05 9.29
C SER A 100 -6.68 -5.39 9.93
N GLY A 101 -7.88 -5.64 9.40
CA GLY A 101 -9.11 -5.33 10.13
C GLY A 101 -9.01 -5.80 11.59
N GLU A 102 -9.72 -5.12 12.49
CA GLU A 102 -9.60 -5.23 13.96
C GLU A 102 -8.50 -4.32 14.58
N GLY A 103 -8.17 -3.19 13.93
CA GLY A 103 -7.23 -2.20 14.48
C GLY A 103 -5.75 -2.59 14.43
N VAL A 104 -5.40 -3.71 13.81
CA VAL A 104 -4.02 -4.22 13.81
C VAL A 104 -3.21 -3.58 12.68
N ILE A 105 -2.14 -2.87 13.04
CA ILE A 105 -1.29 -2.18 12.07
C ILE A 105 0.06 -2.87 11.97
N TYR A 106 0.43 -3.26 10.75
CA TYR A 106 1.74 -3.80 10.42
C TYR A 106 2.67 -2.71 9.95
N LEU A 107 3.81 -2.55 10.63
CA LEU A 107 4.86 -1.62 10.24
C LEU A 107 5.98 -2.33 9.46
N GLN A 108 6.76 -1.56 8.69
CA GLN A 108 7.88 -2.08 7.89
C GLN A 108 8.90 -2.88 8.72
N GLN A 109 9.03 -2.54 10.01
CA GLN A 109 9.96 -3.17 10.96
C GLN A 109 9.42 -4.49 11.56
N ARG A 110 8.36 -5.08 10.98
CA ARG A 110 7.65 -6.28 11.52
C ARG A 110 7.13 -6.12 12.95
N LYS A 111 6.96 -4.88 13.40
CA LYS A 111 6.30 -4.58 14.66
C LYS A 111 4.79 -4.58 14.41
N VAL A 112 4.09 -5.43 15.14
CA VAL A 112 2.63 -5.40 15.21
C VAL A 112 2.27 -4.37 16.26
N LEU A 113 1.54 -3.34 15.85
CA LEU A 113 0.91 -2.43 16.78
C LEU A 113 -0.54 -2.84 16.92
N SER A 114 -0.91 -3.26 18.12
CA SER A 114 -2.30 -3.40 18.49
C SER A 114 -2.82 -2.04 18.93
N PRO A 115 -4.08 -1.71 18.60
CA PRO A 115 -4.67 -0.45 19.02
C PRO A 115 -4.68 -0.43 20.54
N ILE A 116 -4.32 0.71 21.12
CA ILE A 116 -4.71 0.96 22.51
C ILE A 116 -6.20 1.16 22.42
N LYS A 117 -6.94 0.09 22.72
CA LYS A 117 -8.39 0.07 22.76
C LYS A 117 -8.82 1.31 23.56
N SER A 118 -9.26 2.36 22.87
CA SER A 118 -9.87 3.49 23.56
C SER A 118 -11.18 2.96 24.06
N VAL A 119 -11.20 2.57 25.34
CA VAL A 119 -12.44 2.49 26.10
C VAL A 119 -12.94 3.94 26.16
N ALA A 120 -13.73 4.33 25.17
CA ALA A 120 -14.36 5.64 25.12
C ALA A 120 -15.77 5.49 24.55
N LYS A 121 -16.61 4.94 25.44
CA LYS A 121 -18.04 5.18 25.68
C LYS A 121 -19.05 4.93 24.57
#